data_AF-A0A0G4MB33-F1
#
_entry.id   AF-A0A0G4MB33-F1
#
_cell.length_a   1.000
_cell.length_b   1.000
_cell.length_c   1.000
_cell.angle_alpha   90.00
_cell.angle_beta   90.00
_cell.angle_gamma   90.00
#
_symmetry.space_group_name_H-M   'P 1'
#
loop_
_entity.id
_entity.type
_entity.pdbx_description
1 polymer ?
#
loop_
_entity_poly.entity_id
_entity_poly.type
_entity_poly.pdbx_seq_one_letter_code
_entity_poly.pdbx_strand_id
1 'polypeptide(L)'
;MTVGELRTTKPVLFLAVLAAASSEASALQRQLVRETMQVLAEKVVITGEKSLELVQVLQLTTIWYWPPEHYEELKFYQLVHMAAVMAIDIGLGKRSAAPQGLTPYGVYGVYAYRHAQHRRTQLPDPQSLEARRAWLACYYLSSNTAMALHRPLLIRWTKFMADSMEMLRTSPDAAPTDKYFCGLVDTHRVSEDVAAQFATAEPEDT
;
A
#
# COMPACT_ATOMS: atom_id res chain seq x y z
N MET A 1 -19.85 -6.08 -1.03
CA MET A 1 -19.53 -5.96 0.40
C MET A 1 -20.44 -4.92 1.02
N THR A 2 -21.20 -5.30 2.04
CA THR A 2 -22.04 -4.39 2.81
C THR A 2 -21.27 -3.76 3.97
N VAL A 3 -21.82 -2.71 4.59
CA VAL A 3 -21.22 -2.07 5.78
C VAL A 3 -21.11 -3.05 6.95
N GLY A 4 -22.14 -3.89 7.15
CA GLY A 4 -22.15 -4.92 8.20
C GLY A 4 -21.07 -5.97 7.98
N GLU A 5 -20.91 -6.45 6.74
CA GLU A 5 -19.83 -7.38 6.36
C GLU A 5 -18.45 -6.77 6.58
N LEU A 6 -18.23 -5.52 6.18
CA LEU A 6 -16.94 -4.85 6.39
C LEU A 6 -16.61 -4.75 7.87
N ARG A 7 -17.58 -4.37 8.71
CA ARG A 7 -17.39 -4.26 10.17
C ARG A 7 -17.01 -5.58 10.82
N THR A 8 -17.56 -6.71 10.38
CA THR A 8 -17.29 -8.02 10.98
C THR A 8 -16.04 -8.68 10.42
N THR A 9 -15.75 -8.51 9.13
CA THR A 9 -14.64 -9.18 8.44
C THR A 9 -13.34 -8.39 8.47
N LYS A 10 -13.42 -7.06 8.43
CA LYS A 10 -12.28 -6.14 8.36
C LYS A 10 -12.52 -4.93 9.29
N PRO A 11 -12.55 -5.15 10.62
CA PRO A 11 -12.93 -4.12 11.59
C PRO A 11 -11.96 -2.93 11.65
N VAL A 12 -10.67 -3.11 11.35
CA VAL A 12 -9.70 -2.02 11.33
C VAL A 12 -9.89 -1.18 10.07
N LEU A 13 -10.16 -1.82 8.92
CA LEU A 13 -10.51 -1.12 7.70
C LEU A 13 -11.82 -0.35 7.85
N PHE A 14 -12.82 -0.95 8.53
CA PHE A 14 -14.05 -0.26 8.87
C PHE A 14 -13.81 1.03 9.67
N LEU A 15 -12.97 0.97 10.71
CA LEU A 15 -12.60 2.15 11.50
C LEU A 15 -11.93 3.23 10.64
N ALA A 16 -10.98 2.85 9.77
CA ALA A 16 -10.29 3.78 8.88
C ALA A 16 -11.24 4.43 7.87
N VAL A 17 -12.21 3.67 7.35
CA VAL A 17 -13.27 4.21 6.47
C VAL A 17 -14.14 5.21 7.21
N LEU A 18 -14.55 4.93 8.46
CA LEU A 18 -15.29 5.89 9.26
C LEU A 18 -14.48 7.17 9.51
N ALA A 19 -13.18 7.04 9.80
CA ALA A 19 -12.30 8.19 9.99
C ALA A 19 -12.24 9.06 8.72
N ALA A 20 -12.06 8.45 7.54
CA ALA A 20 -12.04 9.15 6.27
C ALA A 20 -13.40 9.81 5.93
N ALA A 21 -14.52 9.13 6.20
CA ALA A 21 -15.86 9.61 5.90
C ALA A 21 -16.38 10.69 6.87
N SER A 22 -15.71 10.91 8.02
CA SER A 22 -16.14 11.86 9.05
C SER A 22 -15.62 13.29 8.82
N SER A 23 -15.18 13.64 7.61
CA SER A 23 -14.54 14.92 7.30
C SER A 23 -15.36 16.17 7.66
N GLU A 24 -16.69 16.07 7.64
CA GLU A 24 -17.61 17.15 8.02
C GLU A 24 -17.81 17.27 9.54
N ALA A 25 -17.39 16.26 10.31
CA ALA A 25 -17.52 16.20 11.76
C ALA A 25 -16.13 16.22 12.42
N SER A 26 -15.45 17.37 12.41
CA SER A 26 -14.04 17.51 12.81
C SER A 26 -13.68 16.96 14.19
N ALA A 27 -14.58 17.04 15.18
CA ALA A 27 -14.36 16.45 16.50
C ALA A 27 -14.33 14.91 16.43
N LEU A 28 -15.29 14.33 15.72
CA LEU A 28 -15.39 12.88 15.51
C LEU A 28 -14.23 12.37 14.65
N GLN A 29 -13.90 13.06 13.57
CA GLN A 29 -12.77 12.69 12.71
C GLN A 29 -11.46 12.65 13.49
N ARG A 30 -11.17 13.67 14.31
CA ARG A 30 -9.96 13.70 15.14
C ARG A 30 -9.90 12.50 16.10
N GLN A 31 -11.02 12.13 16.69
CA GLN A 31 -11.09 10.95 17.55
C GLN A 31 -10.81 9.67 16.77
N LEU A 32 -11.51 9.46 15.64
CA LEU A 32 -11.37 8.26 14.82
C LEU A 32 -9.98 8.12 14.19
N VAL A 33 -9.36 9.22 13.76
CA VAL A 33 -7.97 9.23 13.26
C VAL A 33 -7.00 8.84 14.37
N ARG A 34 -7.17 9.38 15.58
CA ARG A 34 -6.34 9.00 16.74
C ARG A 34 -6.48 7.52 17.07
N GLU A 35 -7.71 7.02 17.14
CA GLU A 35 -7.99 5.59 17.39
C GLU A 35 -7.38 4.70 16.29
N THR A 36 -7.52 5.09 15.02
CA THR A 36 -6.91 4.37 13.87
C THR A 36 -5.39 4.30 14.01
N MET A 37 -4.73 5.40 14.38
CA MET A 37 -3.27 5.43 14.57
C MET A 37 -2.82 4.58 15.76
N GLN A 38 -3.58 4.56 16.86
CA GLN A 38 -3.29 3.69 18.02
C GLN A 38 -3.39 2.21 17.64
N VAL A 39 -4.42 1.82 16.90
CA VAL A 39 -4.57 0.44 16.41
C VAL A 39 -3.44 0.07 15.45
N LEU A 40 -3.05 0.97 14.55
CA LEU A 40 -1.90 0.76 13.66
C LEU A 40 -0.60 0.60 14.44
N ALA A 41 -0.34 1.43 15.46
CA ALA A 41 0.85 1.31 16.29
C ALA A 41 0.90 -0.05 17.00
N GLU A 42 -0.20 -0.46 17.61
CA GLU A 42 -0.29 -1.75 18.32
C GLU A 42 -0.11 -2.94 17.38
N LYS A 43 -0.86 -2.98 16.27
CA LYS A 43 -0.85 -4.11 15.35
C LYS A 43 0.41 -4.17 14.51
N VAL A 44 0.84 -3.05 13.93
CA VAL A 44 1.94 -3.01 12.96
C VAL A 44 3.29 -2.89 13.65
N VAL A 45 3.43 -1.97 14.60
CA VAL A 45 4.75 -1.64 15.19
C VAL A 45 5.06 -2.54 16.37
N ILE A 46 4.11 -2.72 17.29
CA ILE A 46 4.32 -3.49 18.52
C ILE A 46 4.22 -5.00 18.25
N THR A 47 3.12 -5.44 17.62
CA THR A 47 2.86 -6.87 17.40
C THR A 47 3.51 -7.39 16.10
N GLY A 48 3.76 -6.52 15.12
CA GLY A 48 4.33 -6.91 13.83
C GLY A 48 3.35 -7.67 12.92
N GLU A 49 2.04 -7.52 13.14
CA GLU A 49 0.98 -8.10 12.31
C GLU A 49 1.08 -7.60 10.87
N LYS A 50 0.80 -8.50 9.93
CA LYS A 50 0.83 -8.20 8.49
C LYS A 50 -0.38 -8.84 7.82
N SER A 51 -1.17 -8.02 7.15
CA SER A 51 -2.36 -8.47 6.44
C SER A 51 -2.70 -7.51 5.30
N LEU A 52 -3.50 -7.98 4.33
CA LEU A 52 -4.01 -7.12 3.27
C LEU A 52 -4.87 -5.98 3.82
N GLU A 53 -5.64 -6.24 4.88
CA GLU A 53 -6.45 -5.22 5.56
C GLU A 53 -5.57 -4.08 6.11
N LEU A 54 -4.46 -4.40 6.77
CA LEU A 54 -3.54 -3.40 7.32
C LEU A 54 -2.86 -2.57 6.22
N VAL A 55 -2.52 -3.19 5.09
CA VAL A 55 -2.04 -2.47 3.89
C VAL A 55 -3.09 -1.45 3.44
N GLN A 56 -4.36 -1.87 3.31
CA GLN A 56 -5.46 -0.99 2.90
C GLN A 56 -5.73 0.14 3.90
N VAL A 57 -5.64 -0.14 5.20
CA VAL A 57 -5.77 0.87 6.26
C VAL A 57 -4.67 1.92 6.16
N LEU A 58 -3.41 1.51 5.97
CA LEU A 58 -2.29 2.44 5.80
C LEU A 58 -2.44 3.29 4.54
N GLN A 59 -2.94 2.71 3.44
CA GLN A 59 -3.27 3.44 2.20
C GLN A 59 -4.35 4.49 2.44
N LEU A 60 -5.48 4.11 3.03
CA LEU A 60 -6.57 5.06 3.35
C LEU A 60 -6.11 6.17 4.28
N THR A 61 -5.35 5.83 5.31
CA THR A 61 -4.81 6.80 6.28
C THR A 61 -3.83 7.77 5.62
N THR A 62 -3.12 7.33 4.58
CA THR A 62 -2.27 8.21 3.77
C THR A 62 -3.09 9.12 2.86
N ILE A 63 -4.08 8.58 2.15
CA ILE A 63 -4.89 9.33 1.19
C ILE A 63 -5.70 10.42 1.90
N TRP A 64 -6.31 10.06 3.04
CA TRP A 64 -7.10 10.95 3.88
C TRP A 64 -6.29 11.42 5.10
N TYR A 65 -5.02 11.72 4.87
CA TYR A 65 -4.11 12.11 5.94
C TYR A 65 -4.56 13.42 6.57
N TRP A 66 -4.84 13.37 7.88
CA TRP A 66 -5.11 14.56 8.67
C TRP A 66 -3.79 15.17 9.15
N PRO A 67 -3.44 16.39 8.72
CA PRO A 67 -2.17 16.99 9.10
C PRO A 67 -2.13 17.26 10.61
N PRO A 68 -0.99 16.97 11.27
CA PRO A 68 -0.77 17.32 12.66
C PRO A 68 -0.65 18.84 12.84
N GLU A 69 -0.72 19.29 14.09
CA GLU A 69 -0.58 20.71 14.43
C GLU A 69 0.84 21.22 14.17
N HIS A 70 1.85 20.35 14.35
CA HIS A 70 3.26 20.67 14.11
C HIS A 70 3.81 19.90 12.91
N TYR A 71 4.55 20.61 12.05
CA TYR A 71 5.07 20.04 10.79
C TYR A 71 6.02 18.86 11.02
N GLU A 72 6.81 18.89 12.09
CA GLU A 72 7.74 17.82 12.48
C GLU A 72 7.05 16.49 12.81
N GLU A 73 5.74 16.49 13.05
CA GLU A 73 4.95 15.28 13.33
C GLU A 73 4.41 14.61 12.06
N LEU A 74 4.74 15.15 10.87
CA LEU A 74 4.33 14.60 9.58
C LEU A 74 4.89 13.20 9.36
N LYS A 75 3.97 12.25 9.16
CA LYS A 75 4.27 10.82 9.02
C LYS A 75 3.67 10.16 7.79
N PHE A 76 3.07 10.92 6.87
CA PHE A 76 2.48 10.36 5.64
C PHE A 76 3.52 9.57 4.82
N TYR A 77 4.75 10.06 4.69
CA TYR A 77 5.82 9.33 3.99
C TYR A 77 6.15 8.00 4.68
N GLN A 78 6.18 7.98 6.02
CA GLN A 78 6.38 6.75 6.79
C GLN A 78 5.22 5.77 6.61
N LEU A 79 3.97 6.25 6.64
CA LEU A 79 2.77 5.43 6.44
C LEU A 79 2.75 4.77 5.05
N VAL A 80 3.10 5.52 4.00
CA VAL A 80 3.26 5.00 2.63
C VAL A 80 4.28 3.87 2.59
N HIS A 81 5.45 4.07 3.21
CA HIS A 81 6.52 3.07 3.20
C HIS A 81 6.18 1.84 4.04
N MET A 82 5.48 2.00 5.17
CA MET A 82 4.96 0.86 5.93
C MET A 82 3.99 0.04 5.10
N ALA A 83 3.07 0.68 4.35
CA ALA A 83 2.15 -0.02 3.45
C ALA A 83 2.91 -0.80 2.37
N ALA A 84 3.88 -0.14 1.73
CA ALA A 84 4.70 -0.72 0.67
C ALA A 84 5.53 -1.93 1.15
N VAL A 85 6.24 -1.80 2.27
CA VAL A 85 7.05 -2.88 2.86
C VAL A 85 6.16 -4.04 3.28
N MET A 86 5.03 -3.77 3.94
CA MET A 86 4.09 -4.82 4.33
C MET A 86 3.52 -5.56 3.12
N ALA A 87 3.18 -4.85 2.04
CA ALA A 87 2.71 -5.44 0.79
C ALA A 87 3.76 -6.37 0.15
N ILE A 88 5.04 -6.01 0.23
CA ILE A 88 6.16 -6.86 -0.21
C ILE A 88 6.27 -8.12 0.67
N ASP A 89 6.20 -7.97 1.98
CA ASP A 89 6.32 -9.07 2.97
C ASP A 89 5.22 -10.13 2.84
N ILE A 90 3.99 -9.69 2.51
CA ILE A 90 2.86 -10.59 2.26
C ILE A 90 2.78 -11.04 0.79
N GLY A 91 3.70 -10.59 -0.06
CA GLY A 91 3.88 -11.10 -1.41
C GLY A 91 2.92 -10.55 -2.47
N LEU A 92 2.31 -9.37 -2.26
CA LEU A 92 1.33 -8.81 -3.21
C LEU A 92 1.92 -8.55 -4.60
N GLY A 93 3.22 -8.25 -4.71
CA GLY A 93 3.88 -7.95 -5.97
C GLY A 93 4.33 -9.16 -6.80
N LYS A 94 3.91 -10.39 -6.47
CA LYS A 94 4.39 -11.63 -7.10
C LYS A 94 3.26 -12.35 -7.84
N ARG A 95 3.58 -12.96 -9.00
CA ARG A 95 2.62 -13.75 -9.80
C ARG A 95 2.13 -15.03 -9.12
N SER A 96 2.90 -15.56 -8.18
CA SER A 96 2.55 -16.77 -7.44
C SER A 96 2.72 -16.52 -5.94
N ALA A 97 1.76 -17.03 -5.16
CA ALA A 97 1.89 -17.14 -3.70
C ALA A 97 2.98 -18.16 -3.31
N ALA A 98 3.37 -19.06 -4.24
CA ALA A 98 4.52 -19.92 -4.05
C ALA A 98 5.80 -19.06 -4.07
N PRO A 99 6.75 -19.31 -3.17
CA PRO A 99 8.04 -18.63 -3.17
C PRO A 99 8.88 -19.08 -4.36
N GLN A 100 8.53 -18.65 -5.57
CA GLN A 100 9.41 -18.75 -6.73
C GLN A 100 10.44 -17.64 -6.62
N GLY A 101 11.67 -18.02 -6.26
CA GLY A 101 12.84 -17.13 -6.29
C GLY A 101 13.38 -16.65 -4.95
N LEU A 102 13.02 -17.27 -3.82
CA LEU A 102 13.92 -17.20 -2.66
C LEU A 102 15.07 -18.18 -2.93
N THR A 103 16.13 -17.72 -3.58
CA THR A 103 17.39 -18.45 -3.52
C THR A 103 17.73 -18.65 -2.03
N PRO A 104 18.19 -19.84 -1.61
CA PRO A 104 18.58 -20.10 -0.21
C PRO A 104 19.77 -19.27 0.29
N TYR A 105 20.25 -18.31 -0.50
CA TYR A 105 21.50 -17.59 -0.28
C TYR A 105 21.39 -16.34 0.58
N GLY A 106 20.20 -16.04 1.12
CA GLY A 106 19.99 -14.90 2.01
C GLY A 106 19.36 -15.33 3.33
N VAL A 107 19.97 -14.92 4.43
CA VAL A 107 19.48 -15.07 5.80
C VAL A 107 17.98 -14.69 5.92
N TYR A 108 17.57 -13.60 5.26
CA TYR A 108 16.17 -13.13 5.18
C TYR A 108 15.19 -14.10 4.48
N GLY A 109 15.64 -14.83 3.45
CA GLY A 109 14.79 -15.76 2.70
C GLY A 109 14.42 -17.00 3.50
N VAL A 110 15.35 -17.49 4.32
CA VAL A 110 15.15 -18.63 5.21
C VAL A 110 14.24 -18.25 6.40
N TYR A 111 14.39 -17.04 6.95
CA TYR A 111 13.48 -16.53 7.98
C TYR A 111 12.06 -16.34 7.44
N ALA A 112 11.89 -15.68 6.29
CA ALA A 112 10.57 -15.47 5.69
C ALA A 112 9.84 -16.79 5.35
N TYR A 113 10.58 -17.82 4.91
CA TYR A 113 10.03 -19.15 4.62
C TYR A 113 9.60 -19.90 5.91
N ARG A 114 10.43 -19.90 6.97
CA ARG A 114 10.04 -20.51 8.26
C ARG A 114 8.87 -19.79 8.93
N HIS A 115 8.81 -18.46 8.83
CA HIS A 115 7.68 -17.69 9.35
C HIS A 115 6.41 -17.92 8.51
N ALA A 116 6.52 -18.25 7.22
CA ALA A 116 5.38 -18.64 6.40
C ALA A 116 4.68 -19.91 6.91
N GLN A 117 5.45 -20.84 7.47
CA GLN A 117 4.94 -22.11 8.02
C GLN A 117 4.24 -21.95 9.37
N HIS A 118 4.52 -20.86 10.10
CA HIS A 118 3.91 -20.53 11.40
C HIS A 118 3.02 -19.28 11.37
N ARG A 119 2.65 -18.79 10.18
CA ARG A 119 1.77 -17.62 10.04
C ARG A 119 0.36 -17.99 10.52
N ARG A 120 -0.12 -17.31 11.57
CA ARG A 120 -1.52 -17.41 12.04
C ARG A 120 -2.53 -16.91 11.01
N THR A 121 -2.10 -16.07 10.08
CA THR A 121 -2.96 -15.41 9.08
C THR A 121 -2.65 -15.97 7.69
N GLN A 122 -3.70 -16.39 6.96
CA GLN A 122 -3.57 -16.80 5.57
C GLN A 122 -3.04 -15.64 4.72
N LEU A 123 -2.06 -15.93 3.86
CA LEU A 123 -1.56 -14.95 2.91
C LEU A 123 -2.65 -14.64 1.87
N PRO A 124 -2.82 -13.37 1.47
CA PRO A 124 -3.74 -13.02 0.39
C PRO A 124 -3.27 -13.65 -0.92
N ASP A 125 -4.21 -14.06 -1.78
CA ASP A 125 -3.88 -14.46 -3.15
C ASP A 125 -3.44 -13.20 -3.93
N PRO A 126 -2.17 -13.10 -4.35
CA PRO A 126 -1.69 -11.93 -5.08
C PRO A 126 -2.36 -11.77 -6.45
N GLN A 127 -2.97 -12.83 -6.99
CA GLN A 127 -3.69 -12.76 -8.26
C GLN A 127 -5.12 -12.21 -8.11
N SER A 128 -5.66 -12.15 -6.89
CA SER A 128 -6.97 -11.56 -6.63
C SER A 128 -7.00 -10.09 -7.05
N LEU A 129 -8.16 -9.62 -7.54
CA LEU A 129 -8.31 -8.22 -7.95
C LEU A 129 -8.09 -7.27 -6.76
N GLU A 130 -8.47 -7.67 -5.55
CA GLU A 130 -8.22 -6.88 -4.35
C GLU A 130 -6.72 -6.70 -4.06
N ALA A 131 -5.94 -7.79 -4.14
CA ALA A 131 -4.49 -7.73 -3.97
C ALA A 131 -3.81 -6.89 -5.06
N ARG A 132 -4.26 -7.01 -6.32
CA ARG A 132 -3.77 -6.21 -7.45
C ARG A 132 -4.03 -4.73 -7.25
N ARG A 133 -5.24 -4.34 -6.80
CA ARG A 133 -5.57 -2.95 -6.45
C ARG A 133 -4.66 -2.44 -5.34
N ALA A 134 -4.54 -3.20 -4.25
CA ALA A 134 -3.68 -2.81 -3.13
C ALA A 134 -2.22 -2.67 -3.55
N TRP A 135 -1.69 -3.57 -4.39
CA TRP A 135 -0.31 -3.48 -4.87
C TRP A 135 -0.07 -2.26 -5.73
N LEU A 136 -0.96 -2.00 -6.70
CA LEU A 136 -0.87 -0.82 -7.56
C LEU A 136 -1.06 0.48 -6.75
N ALA A 137 -1.88 0.47 -5.70
CA ALA A 137 -2.06 1.62 -4.83
C ALA A 137 -0.80 1.91 -4.00
N CYS A 138 -0.11 0.87 -3.51
CA CYS A 138 1.22 1.03 -2.89
C CYS A 138 2.22 1.68 -3.85
N TYR A 139 2.28 1.22 -5.11
CA TYR A 139 3.12 1.81 -6.14
C TYR A 139 2.76 3.28 -6.39
N TYR A 140 1.49 3.57 -6.66
CA TYR A 140 0.98 4.91 -6.92
C TYR A 140 1.31 5.89 -5.79
N LEU A 141 1.00 5.53 -4.53
CA LEU A 141 1.26 6.39 -3.38
C LEU A 141 2.76 6.60 -3.14
N SER A 142 3.56 5.53 -3.31
CA SER A 142 5.02 5.62 -3.16
C SER A 142 5.63 6.53 -4.23
N SER A 143 5.21 6.36 -5.49
CA SER A 143 5.68 7.16 -6.63
C SER A 143 5.28 8.63 -6.49
N ASN A 144 4.00 8.90 -6.22
CA ASN A 144 3.50 10.26 -5.99
C ASN A 144 4.27 10.97 -4.85
N THR A 145 4.49 10.29 -3.73
CA THR A 145 5.17 10.90 -2.59
C THR A 145 6.67 11.06 -2.81
N ALA A 146 7.32 10.10 -3.48
CA ALA A 146 8.73 10.18 -3.84
C ALA A 146 9.01 11.34 -4.81
N MET A 147 8.17 11.51 -5.83
CA MET A 147 8.25 12.63 -6.75
C MET A 147 8.05 13.98 -6.05
N ALA A 148 6.99 14.11 -5.24
CA ALA A 148 6.67 15.35 -4.55
C ALA A 148 7.76 15.80 -3.55
N LEU A 149 8.54 14.87 -3.00
CA LEU A 149 9.58 15.14 -2.01
C LEU A 149 11.00 15.03 -2.57
N HIS A 150 11.17 14.79 -3.87
CA HIS A 150 12.46 14.48 -4.49
C HIS A 150 13.23 13.39 -3.72
N ARG A 151 12.56 12.25 -3.51
CA ARG A 151 13.11 11.09 -2.80
C ARG A 151 13.22 9.88 -3.72
N PRO A 152 14.09 8.91 -3.40
CA PRO A 152 14.16 7.66 -4.15
C PRO A 152 12.86 6.86 -4.09
N LEU A 153 12.62 6.09 -5.14
CA LEU A 153 11.45 5.23 -5.28
C LEU A 153 11.70 3.88 -4.61
N LEU A 154 10.84 3.51 -3.66
CA LEU A 154 10.90 2.20 -3.00
C LEU A 154 10.42 1.07 -3.94
N ILE A 155 9.32 1.29 -4.66
CA ILE A 155 8.71 0.28 -5.53
C ILE A 155 8.96 0.68 -6.97
N ARG A 156 9.65 -0.17 -7.73
CA ARG A 156 9.84 -0.01 -9.16
C ARG A 156 8.70 -0.64 -9.96
N TRP A 157 8.42 -0.08 -11.13
CA TRP A 157 7.48 -0.66 -12.08
C TRP A 157 7.88 -2.09 -12.48
N THR A 158 6.91 -2.99 -12.61
CA THR A 158 7.15 -4.40 -12.98
C THR A 158 6.15 -4.89 -14.03
N LYS A 159 6.51 -5.97 -14.74
CA LYS A 159 5.59 -6.65 -15.67
C LYS A 159 4.31 -7.13 -14.97
N PHE A 160 4.40 -7.57 -13.72
CA PHE A 160 3.23 -7.99 -12.95
C PHE A 160 2.25 -6.85 -12.68
N MET A 161 2.73 -5.61 -12.51
CA MET A 161 1.86 -4.44 -12.41
C MET A 161 1.14 -4.15 -13.72
N ALA A 162 1.82 -4.29 -14.86
CA ALA A 162 1.19 -4.17 -16.17
C ALA A 162 0.08 -5.22 -16.35
N ASP A 163 0.35 -6.50 -16.03
CA ASP A 163 -0.68 -7.54 -16.04
C ASP A 163 -1.83 -7.23 -15.08
N SER A 164 -1.53 -6.61 -13.93
CA SER A 164 -2.52 -6.25 -12.92
C SER A 164 -3.45 -5.15 -13.39
N MET A 165 -2.93 -4.12 -14.06
CA MET A 165 -3.77 -3.11 -14.69
C MET A 165 -4.65 -3.72 -15.77
N GLU A 166 -4.14 -4.65 -16.57
CA GLU A 166 -4.93 -5.31 -17.60
C GLU A 166 -6.08 -6.12 -17.00
N MET A 167 -5.82 -6.89 -15.95
CA MET A 167 -6.85 -7.61 -15.20
C MET A 167 -7.91 -6.66 -14.62
N LEU A 168 -7.50 -5.51 -14.08
CA LEU A 168 -8.43 -4.52 -13.53
C LEU A 168 -9.25 -3.79 -14.61
N ARG A 169 -8.79 -3.77 -15.86
CA ARG A 169 -9.52 -3.15 -16.98
C ARG A 169 -10.52 -4.10 -17.65
N THR A 170 -10.21 -5.39 -17.67
CA THR A 170 -10.91 -6.39 -18.51
C THR A 170 -11.72 -7.40 -17.72
N SER A 171 -11.40 -7.66 -16.46
CA SER A 171 -12.11 -8.67 -15.66
C SER A 171 -13.60 -8.32 -15.50
N PRO A 172 -14.51 -9.30 -15.59
CA PRO A 172 -15.93 -9.09 -15.30
C PRO A 172 -16.19 -8.70 -13.84
N ASP A 173 -15.29 -9.07 -12.92
CA ASP A 173 -15.38 -8.75 -11.49
C ASP A 173 -14.65 -7.45 -11.11
N ALA A 174 -14.19 -6.69 -12.11
CA ALA A 174 -13.58 -5.38 -11.90
C ALA A 174 -14.60 -4.39 -11.33
N ALA A 175 -14.14 -3.55 -10.41
CA ALA A 175 -14.95 -2.46 -9.90
C ALA A 175 -15.10 -1.38 -10.98
N PRO A 176 -16.24 -0.66 -11.05
CA PRO A 176 -16.42 0.42 -12.03
C PRO A 176 -15.32 1.50 -11.97
N THR A 177 -14.72 1.70 -10.79
CA THR A 177 -13.65 2.66 -10.53
C THR A 177 -12.27 2.20 -10.98
N ASP A 178 -12.09 0.92 -11.31
CA ASP A 178 -10.77 0.35 -11.62
C ASP A 178 -10.14 0.98 -12.87
N LYS A 179 -10.94 1.29 -13.89
CA LYS A 179 -10.44 1.92 -15.13
C LYS A 179 -9.85 3.31 -14.86
N TYR A 180 -10.55 4.11 -14.03
CA TYR A 180 -10.06 5.43 -13.62
C TYR A 180 -8.78 5.30 -12.79
N PHE A 181 -8.78 4.39 -11.82
CA PHE A 181 -7.59 4.11 -11.01
C PHE A 181 -6.38 3.69 -11.86
N CYS A 182 -6.58 2.83 -12.86
CA CYS A 182 -5.52 2.44 -13.79
C CYS A 182 -4.97 3.63 -14.59
N GLY A 183 -5.80 4.63 -14.92
CA GLY A 183 -5.35 5.87 -15.55
C GLY A 183 -4.46 6.72 -14.64
N LEU A 184 -4.79 6.80 -13.35
CA LEU A 184 -3.96 7.50 -12.35
C LEU A 184 -2.58 6.83 -12.20
N VAL A 185 -2.55 5.51 -12.13
CA VAL A 185 -1.31 4.71 -12.05
C VAL A 185 -0.44 4.94 -13.29
N ASP A 186 -1.02 4.85 -14.48
CA ASP A 186 -0.28 5.05 -15.73
C ASP A 186 0.28 6.47 -15.84
N THR A 187 -0.48 7.48 -15.39
CA THR A 187 -0.02 8.88 -15.40
C THR A 187 1.23 9.04 -14.54
N HIS A 188 1.22 8.52 -13.31
CA HIS A 188 2.37 8.62 -12.40
C HIS A 188 3.58 7.80 -12.88
N ARG A 189 3.34 6.65 -13.49
CA ARG A 189 4.41 5.86 -14.13
C ARG A 189 5.11 6.64 -15.23
N VAL A 190 4.35 7.31 -16.11
CA VAL A 190 4.94 8.14 -17.17
C VAL A 190 5.67 9.34 -16.57
N SER A 191 5.13 9.98 -15.53
CA SER A 191 5.81 11.08 -14.84
C SER A 191 7.13 10.65 -14.21
N GLU A 192 7.19 9.44 -13.65
CA GLU A 192 8.42 8.83 -13.13
C GLU A 192 9.46 8.58 -14.25
N ASP A 193 9.05 7.98 -15.37
CA ASP A 193 9.92 7.73 -16.51
C ASP A 193 10.53 9.05 -17.03
N VAL A 194 9.73 10.10 -17.09
CA VAL A 194 10.17 11.44 -17.48
C VAL A 194 11.15 12.03 -16.46
N ALA A 195 10.82 11.99 -15.16
CA ALA A 195 11.69 12.51 -14.10
C ALA A 195 13.05 11.80 -14.07
N ALA A 196 13.08 10.48 -14.31
CA ALA A 196 14.32 9.71 -14.38
C ALA A 196 15.24 10.16 -15.52
N GLN A 197 14.68 10.49 -16.69
CA GLN A 197 15.46 10.99 -17.84
C GLN A 197 16.09 12.37 -17.54
N PHE A 198 15.35 13.26 -16.89
CA PHE A 198 15.88 14.57 -16.50
C PHE A 198 16.96 14.45 -15.42
N ALA A 199 16.80 13.54 -14.45
CA ALA A 199 17.83 13.31 -13.43
C ALA A 199 19.15 12.77 -14.01
N THR A 200 19.10 12.01 -15.11
CA THR A 200 20.31 11.54 -15.80
C THR A 200 20.99 12.59 -16.68
N ALA A 201 20.36 13.77 -16.88
CA ALA A 201 20.88 14.83 -17.74
C ALA A 201 21.64 15.92 -16.96
N GLU A 202 21.56 15.93 -15.62
CA GLU A 202 22.37 16.81 -14.79
C GLU A 202 23.80 16.23 -14.69
N PRO A 203 24.84 16.96 -15.11
CA PRO A 203 26.21 16.53 -14.88
C PRO A 203 26.46 16.45 -13.36
N GLU A 204 27.06 15.36 -12.91
CA GLU A 204 27.57 15.28 -11.54
C GLU A 204 28.61 16.39 -11.38
N ASP A 205 28.22 17.46 -10.67
CA ASP A 205 29.15 18.55 -10.33
C ASP A 205 30.34 17.94 -9.56
N THR A 206 31.52 18.05 -10.19
CA THR A 206 32.85 17.68 -9.69
C THR A 206 33.28 18.50 -8.49
#